data_AF-A0A6P7IX55-F1
#
_entry.id   AF-A0A6P7IX55-F1
#
_cell.length_a   1.000
_cell.length_b   1.000
_cell.length_c   1.000
_cell.angle_alpha   90.00
_cell.angle_beta   90.00
_cell.angle_gamma   90.00
#
_symmetry.space_group_name_H-M   'P 1'
#
loop_
_entity.id
_entity.type
_entity.pdbx_description
1 polymer ?
#
loop_
_entity_poly.entity_id
_entity_poly.type
_entity_poly.pdbx_seq_one_letter_code
_entity_poly.pdbx_strand_id
1 'polypeptide(L)'
;MTHTRVFSACFVSLLILGCTVVVCLVDERVTAAPASTIDAIGGSTLPFVCGTNSPKCVDYCHLCYDFYEQPTMECLSQLVEVLCLFNFEAAMESLNSTDWCVWGNVNSLYSNVSFCTEEISDCLLIPWPNPLVEQIFVDIHSKFFKDCPTEELSDPPPAIIFALVITPICLIPVMVSLVVLKTKNGDGSS
;
A
#
# COMPACT_ATOMS: atom_id res chain seq x y z
N MET A 1 -35.84 42.82 -26.29
CA MET A 1 -35.81 43.15 -24.85
C MET A 1 -36.85 42.25 -24.19
N THR A 2 -36.49 41.16 -23.54
CA THR A 2 -35.78 41.10 -22.25
C THR A 2 -35.01 39.78 -22.13
N HIS A 3 -33.72 39.85 -21.79
CA HIS A 3 -32.91 38.69 -21.43
C HIS A 3 -33.08 38.43 -19.93
N THR A 4 -33.78 37.36 -19.56
CA THR A 4 -33.79 36.85 -18.18
C THR A 4 -32.65 35.86 -18.02
N ARG A 5 -31.68 36.19 -17.16
CA ARG A 5 -30.53 35.34 -16.83
C ARG A 5 -31.00 34.21 -15.91
N VAL A 6 -30.99 32.98 -16.42
CA VAL A 6 -31.07 31.76 -15.60
C VAL A 6 -29.70 31.56 -14.97
N PHE A 7 -29.58 31.88 -13.67
CA PHE A 7 -28.39 31.55 -12.90
C PHE A 7 -28.31 30.04 -12.72
N SER A 8 -27.21 29.47 -13.19
CA SER A 8 -26.81 28.07 -13.05
C SER A 8 -26.72 27.69 -11.57
N ALA A 9 -27.76 27.04 -11.07
CA ALA A 9 -27.80 26.41 -9.75
C ALA A 9 -27.52 24.90 -9.84
N CYS A 10 -26.60 24.50 -10.73
CA CYS A 10 -26.28 23.08 -10.97
C CYS A 10 -24.95 22.64 -10.33
N PHE A 11 -24.29 23.49 -9.54
CA PHE A 11 -22.94 23.21 -9.02
C PHE A 11 -22.86 22.90 -7.51
N VAL A 12 -23.98 22.79 -6.79
CA VAL A 12 -23.96 22.58 -5.32
C VAL A 12 -24.88 21.46 -4.85
N SER A 13 -25.03 20.39 -5.64
CA SER A 13 -25.79 19.20 -5.19
C SER A 13 -25.10 17.85 -5.44
N LEU A 14 -23.80 17.84 -5.73
CA LEU A 14 -23.04 16.60 -5.97
C LEU A 14 -22.12 16.20 -4.81
N LEU A 15 -22.52 16.47 -3.57
CA LEU A 15 -21.75 16.10 -2.36
C LEU A 15 -22.59 15.40 -1.28
N ILE A 16 -23.71 14.77 -1.64
CA ILE A 16 -24.48 13.98 -0.67
C ILE A 16 -25.06 12.70 -1.30
N LEU A 17 -24.18 11.77 -1.68
CA LEU A 17 -24.56 10.36 -1.76
C LEU A 17 -23.36 9.50 -1.38
N GLY A 18 -23.00 9.60 -0.10
CA GLY A 18 -22.03 8.73 0.55
C GLY A 18 -22.61 7.33 0.74
N CYS A 19 -21.84 6.35 0.31
CA CYS A 19 -22.04 4.92 0.51
C CYS A 19 -22.28 4.58 1.98
N THR A 20 -23.25 3.73 2.27
CA THR A 20 -23.18 2.86 3.45
C THR A 20 -23.92 1.56 3.21
N VAL A 21 -23.29 0.49 3.71
CA VAL A 21 -23.77 -0.89 3.93
C VAL A 21 -23.59 -1.91 2.80
N VAL A 22 -22.33 -2.23 2.49
CA VAL A 22 -22.00 -3.60 2.11
C VAL A 22 -22.01 -4.43 3.39
N VAL A 23 -23.11 -5.14 3.63
CA VAL A 23 -23.19 -6.19 4.64
C VAL A 23 -22.49 -7.41 4.03
N CYS A 24 -21.30 -7.73 4.52
CA CYS A 24 -20.65 -9.00 4.20
C CYS A 24 -21.44 -10.12 4.88
N LEU A 25 -22.24 -10.85 4.10
CA LEU A 25 -22.81 -12.14 4.50
C LEU A 25 -21.67 -13.14 4.67
N VAL A 26 -21.49 -13.61 5.90
CA VAL A 26 -20.74 -14.84 6.21
C VAL A 26 -21.52 -16.00 5.59
N ASP A 27 -21.00 -16.60 4.52
CA ASP A 27 -21.49 -17.90 4.04
C ASP A 27 -20.69 -19.00 4.74
N GLU A 28 -21.35 -19.65 5.71
CA GLU A 28 -20.86 -20.85 6.37
C GLU A 28 -21.08 -22.04 5.44
N ARG A 29 -20.04 -22.40 4.69
CA ARG A 29 -19.95 -23.68 3.99
C ARG A 29 -18.61 -24.35 4.31
N VAL A 30 -18.58 -25.01 5.47
CA VAL A 30 -17.65 -26.10 5.76
C VAL A 30 -17.82 -27.15 4.67
N THR A 31 -16.91 -27.15 3.70
CA THR A 31 -16.84 -28.16 2.66
C THR A 31 -15.68 -29.07 3.01
N ALA A 32 -16.03 -30.30 3.41
CA ALA A 32 -15.08 -31.37 3.69
C ALA A 32 -14.11 -31.57 2.53
N ALA A 33 -12.84 -31.79 2.85
CA ALA A 33 -11.78 -32.08 1.89
C ALA A 33 -12.10 -33.32 1.03
N PRO A 34 -11.90 -33.29 -0.30
CA PRO A 34 -11.83 -34.51 -1.06
C PRO A 34 -10.44 -35.12 -0.89
N ALA A 35 -10.40 -36.40 -0.50
CA ALA A 35 -9.20 -37.21 -0.68
C ALA A 35 -8.90 -37.29 -2.18
N SER A 36 -7.71 -36.86 -2.61
CA SER A 36 -7.25 -37.06 -3.98
C SER A 36 -6.08 -38.03 -4.06
N THR A 37 -6.26 -38.93 -5.01
CA THR A 37 -5.43 -40.02 -5.49
C THR A 37 -4.06 -39.60 -6.02
N ILE A 38 -3.14 -40.55 -5.89
CA ILE A 38 -1.73 -40.58 -6.30
C ILE A 38 -1.57 -40.33 -7.80
N ASP A 39 -0.64 -39.44 -8.18
CA ASP A 39 0.05 -39.47 -9.47
C ASP A 39 1.56 -39.31 -9.27
N ALA A 40 2.32 -40.22 -9.87
CA ALA A 40 3.74 -40.41 -9.63
C ALA A 40 4.61 -39.67 -10.67
N ILE A 41 5.26 -38.58 -10.26
CA ILE A 41 6.51 -38.08 -10.84
C ILE A 41 7.40 -37.53 -9.71
N GLY A 42 8.25 -38.39 -9.15
CA GLY A 42 9.57 -38.04 -8.57
C GLY A 42 9.71 -36.83 -7.62
N GLY A 43 8.66 -36.38 -6.94
CA GLY A 43 8.70 -35.32 -5.94
C GLY A 43 8.02 -35.82 -4.67
N SER A 44 8.65 -35.60 -3.53
CA SER A 44 8.13 -35.93 -2.21
C SER A 44 6.72 -35.38 -2.02
N THR A 45 5.73 -36.26 -1.96
CA THR A 45 4.32 -35.90 -1.85
C THR A 45 4.05 -35.39 -0.43
N LEU A 46 3.90 -34.09 -0.28
CA LEU A 46 3.41 -33.46 0.95
C LEU A 46 1.93 -33.84 1.18
N PRO A 47 1.50 -34.05 2.43
CA PRO A 47 0.10 -34.38 2.75
C PRO A 47 -0.85 -33.18 2.64
N PHE A 48 -0.32 -32.00 2.31
CA PHE A 48 -1.05 -30.74 2.17
C PHE A 48 -0.67 -30.02 0.88
N VAL A 49 -1.50 -29.05 0.49
CA VAL A 49 -1.27 -28.22 -0.69
C VAL A 49 -0.25 -27.14 -0.37
N CYS A 50 0.71 -26.96 -1.28
CA CYS A 50 1.71 -25.90 -1.22
C CYS A 50 1.47 -24.88 -2.33
N GLY A 51 1.83 -23.62 -2.10
CA GLY A 51 1.78 -22.56 -3.11
C GLY A 51 2.74 -22.82 -4.28
N THR A 52 2.47 -22.16 -5.42
CA THR A 52 3.24 -22.33 -6.67
C THR A 52 3.78 -21.03 -7.24
N ASN A 53 3.65 -19.92 -6.48
CA ASN A 53 4.05 -18.58 -6.91
C ASN A 53 5.58 -18.43 -7.07
N SER A 54 6.35 -19.23 -6.34
CA SER A 54 7.81 -19.24 -6.36
C SER A 54 8.33 -20.68 -6.47
N PRO A 55 9.44 -20.93 -7.21
CA PRO A 55 10.07 -22.25 -7.25
C PRO A 55 10.55 -22.72 -5.87
N LYS A 56 10.74 -21.80 -4.91
CA LYS A 56 11.16 -22.10 -3.54
C LYS A 56 10.03 -22.58 -2.64
N CYS A 57 8.78 -22.48 -3.07
CA CYS A 57 7.64 -22.84 -2.23
C CYS A 57 7.70 -24.30 -1.76
N VAL A 58 8.08 -25.21 -2.66
CA VAL A 58 8.21 -26.64 -2.34
C VAL A 58 9.23 -26.86 -1.23
N ASP A 59 10.35 -26.13 -1.26
CA ASP A 59 11.40 -26.21 -0.23
C ASP A 59 10.87 -25.70 1.13
N TYR A 60 10.16 -24.57 1.15
CA TYR A 60 9.56 -24.03 2.38
C TYR A 60 8.52 -24.99 2.97
N CYS A 61 7.66 -25.55 2.13
CA CYS A 61 6.64 -26.50 2.55
C CYS A 61 7.26 -27.81 3.10
N HIS A 62 8.31 -28.33 2.47
CA HIS A 62 9.06 -29.47 3.00
C HIS A 62 9.70 -29.16 4.34
N LEU A 63 10.35 -28.00 4.48
CA LEU A 63 10.92 -27.58 5.74
C LEU A 63 9.85 -27.52 6.84
N CYS A 64 8.70 -26.90 6.57
CA CYS A 64 7.61 -26.87 7.55
C CYS A 64 7.09 -28.26 7.90
N TYR A 65 6.96 -29.14 6.91
CA TYR A 65 6.51 -30.50 7.15
C TYR A 65 7.48 -31.29 8.04
N ASP A 66 8.78 -31.23 7.74
CA ASP A 66 9.79 -32.03 8.44
C ASP A 66 9.93 -31.64 9.93
N PHE A 67 9.68 -30.37 10.27
CA PHE A 67 9.83 -29.86 11.63
C PHE A 67 8.52 -29.64 12.40
N TYR A 68 7.43 -29.34 11.70
CA TYR A 68 6.14 -28.94 12.30
C TYR A 68 4.96 -29.79 11.85
N GLU A 69 5.18 -30.79 10.99
CA GLU A 69 4.18 -31.68 10.38
C GLU A 69 3.14 -30.98 9.47
N GLN A 70 3.01 -29.65 9.55
CA GLN A 70 2.09 -28.81 8.77
C GLN A 70 2.61 -27.37 8.65
N PRO A 71 2.08 -26.56 7.70
CA PRO A 71 2.32 -25.12 7.66
C PRO A 71 1.63 -24.43 8.84
N THR A 72 2.39 -24.02 9.85
CA THR A 72 1.89 -23.25 10.99
C THR A 72 2.45 -21.82 11.02
N MET A 73 1.87 -20.97 11.86
CA MET A 73 2.40 -19.62 12.12
C MET A 73 3.81 -19.68 12.73
N GLU A 74 4.13 -20.72 13.50
CA GLU A 74 5.46 -20.96 14.06
C GLU A 74 6.48 -21.28 12.96
N CYS A 75 6.12 -22.12 11.99
CA CYS A 75 7.00 -22.36 10.85
C CYS A 75 7.24 -21.08 10.04
N LEU A 76 6.16 -20.32 9.76
CA LEU A 76 6.25 -19.04 9.07
C LEU A 76 7.20 -18.09 9.81
N SER A 77 7.08 -17.98 11.13
CA SER A 77 7.96 -17.16 11.96
C SER A 77 9.43 -17.52 11.81
N GLN A 78 9.78 -18.81 11.86
CA GLN A 78 11.17 -19.25 11.70
C GLN A 78 11.71 -19.00 10.30
N LEU A 79 10.91 -19.28 9.27
CA LEU A 79 11.31 -19.03 7.89
C LEU A 79 11.54 -17.54 7.64
N VAL A 80 10.62 -16.68 8.10
CA VAL A 80 10.75 -15.22 7.97
C VAL A 80 11.97 -14.69 8.71
N GLU A 81 12.20 -15.15 9.95
CA GLU A 81 13.35 -14.75 10.76
C GLU A 81 14.67 -15.05 10.04
N VAL A 82 14.83 -16.29 9.58
CA VAL A 82 16.09 -16.77 9.01
C VAL A 82 16.32 -16.27 7.58
N LEU A 83 15.27 -16.22 6.76
CA LEU A 83 15.41 -15.93 5.33
C LEU A 83 15.27 -14.44 5.02
N CYS A 84 14.36 -13.75 5.71
CA CYS A 84 14.04 -12.36 5.44
C CYS A 84 14.76 -11.41 6.41
N LEU A 85 14.58 -11.62 7.72
CA LEU A 85 15.01 -10.65 8.73
C LEU A 85 16.51 -10.66 8.93
N PHE A 86 17.17 -11.82 8.98
CA PHE A 86 18.62 -11.90 9.17
C PHE A 86 19.41 -10.99 8.21
N ASN A 87 19.11 -11.06 6.91
CA ASN A 87 19.81 -10.23 5.91
C ASN A 87 19.38 -8.76 5.97
N PHE A 88 18.09 -8.51 6.26
CA PHE A 88 17.58 -7.15 6.43
C PHE A 88 18.26 -6.43 7.59
N GLU A 89 18.35 -7.08 8.76
CA GLU A 89 18.96 -6.50 9.95
C GLU A 89 20.46 -6.24 9.74
N ALA A 90 21.19 -7.21 9.18
CA ALA A 90 22.61 -7.02 8.87
C ALA A 90 22.85 -5.85 7.91
N ALA A 91 21.98 -5.67 6.91
CA ALA A 91 22.06 -4.55 5.98
C ALA A 91 21.71 -3.22 6.68
N MET A 92 20.65 -3.17 7.49
CA MET A 92 20.26 -1.98 8.24
C MET A 92 21.32 -1.55 9.25
N GLU A 93 21.93 -2.50 9.95
CA GLU A 93 23.01 -2.25 10.92
C GLU A 93 24.31 -1.77 10.27
N SER A 94 24.49 -2.00 8.97
CA SER A 94 25.64 -1.47 8.21
C SER A 94 25.51 0.01 7.83
N LEU A 95 24.29 0.57 7.93
CA LEU A 95 24.02 1.99 7.68
C LEU A 95 24.32 2.83 8.92
N ASN A 96 24.57 4.13 8.73
CA ASN A 96 24.59 5.05 9.87
C ASN A 96 23.17 5.26 10.39
N SER A 97 23.02 5.51 11.69
CA SER A 97 21.70 5.76 12.30
C SER A 97 20.97 6.97 11.69
N THR A 98 21.69 7.97 11.20
CA THR A 98 21.12 9.11 10.46
C THR A 98 20.55 8.72 9.10
N ASP A 99 21.09 7.68 8.47
CA ASP A 99 20.68 7.21 7.15
C ASP A 99 19.39 6.39 7.22
N TRP A 100 19.03 5.85 8.39
CA TRP A 100 17.76 5.15 8.60
C TRP A 100 16.55 6.04 8.31
N CYS A 101 16.63 7.32 8.65
CA CYS A 101 15.51 8.25 8.47
C CYS A 101 15.35 8.77 7.03
N VAL A 102 16.28 8.44 6.14
CA VAL A 102 16.19 8.79 4.72
C VAL A 102 15.54 7.62 3.99
N TRP A 103 14.24 7.74 3.68
CA TRP A 103 13.48 6.67 3.01
C TRP A 103 14.17 6.13 1.76
N GLY A 104 14.80 7.00 0.96
CA GLY A 104 15.55 6.58 -0.24
C GLY A 104 16.69 5.58 0.03
N ASN A 105 17.28 5.59 1.22
CA ASN A 105 18.36 4.68 1.60
C ASN A 105 17.85 3.30 2.04
N VAL A 106 16.67 3.25 2.67
CA VAL A 106 16.12 2.04 3.29
C VAL A 106 14.99 1.39 2.50
N ASN A 107 14.35 2.09 1.56
CA ASN A 107 13.18 1.63 0.81
C ASN A 107 13.42 0.28 0.11
N SER A 108 14.61 0.07 -0.47
CA SER A 108 14.92 -1.21 -1.12
C SER A 108 15.00 -2.37 -0.13
N LEU A 109 15.57 -2.15 1.06
CA LEU A 109 15.64 -3.16 2.11
C LEU A 109 14.25 -3.48 2.66
N TYR A 110 13.46 -2.43 2.90
CA TYR A 110 12.08 -2.55 3.37
C TYR A 110 11.18 -3.27 2.35
N SER A 111 11.28 -2.93 1.07
CA SER A 111 10.54 -3.60 0.00
C SER A 111 10.93 -5.07 -0.12
N ASN A 112 12.22 -5.39 0.06
CA ASN A 112 12.70 -6.77 0.00
C ASN A 112 12.17 -7.61 1.18
N VAL A 113 12.17 -7.07 2.40
CA VAL A 113 11.61 -7.81 3.55
C VAL A 113 10.10 -8.01 3.39
N SER A 114 9.34 -7.00 2.93
CA SER A 114 7.92 -7.14 2.63
C SER A 114 7.66 -8.24 1.61
N PHE A 115 8.33 -8.19 0.45
CA PHE A 115 8.20 -9.20 -0.59
C PHE A 115 8.59 -10.60 -0.11
N CYS A 116 9.66 -10.72 0.68
CA CYS A 116 10.08 -11.99 1.24
C CYS A 116 9.03 -12.59 2.19
N THR A 117 8.43 -11.78 3.07
CA THR A 117 7.36 -12.26 3.97
C THR A 117 6.07 -12.63 3.22
N GLU A 118 5.73 -11.89 2.17
CA GLU A 118 4.59 -12.18 1.29
C GLU A 118 4.81 -13.49 0.54
N GLU A 119 5.99 -13.68 -0.09
CA GLU A 119 6.34 -14.90 -0.83
C GLU A 119 6.23 -16.15 0.06
N ILE A 120 6.78 -16.11 1.28
CA ILE A 120 6.72 -17.26 2.20
C ILE A 120 5.28 -17.51 2.65
N SER A 121 4.52 -16.45 2.97
CA SER A 121 3.11 -16.58 3.37
C SER A 121 2.29 -17.23 2.25
N ASP A 122 2.47 -16.76 1.02
CA ASP A 122 1.86 -17.33 -0.20
C ASP A 122 2.24 -18.80 -0.41
N CYS A 123 3.51 -19.16 -0.24
CA CYS A 123 3.96 -20.54 -0.37
C CYS A 123 3.30 -21.46 0.67
N LEU A 124 3.12 -20.99 1.90
CA LEU A 124 2.46 -21.73 2.98
C LEU A 124 0.93 -21.61 2.95
N LEU A 125 0.37 -20.87 1.98
CA LEU A 125 -1.07 -20.56 1.87
C LEU A 125 -1.63 -19.87 3.13
N ILE A 126 -0.81 -19.07 3.81
CA ILE A 126 -1.18 -18.24 4.94
C ILE A 126 -1.49 -16.83 4.41
N PRO A 127 -2.65 -16.23 4.75
CA PRO A 127 -2.96 -14.88 4.29
C PRO A 127 -1.90 -13.85 4.72
N TRP A 128 -1.60 -12.93 3.82
CA TRP A 128 -0.77 -11.75 4.07
C TRP A 128 -1.62 -10.48 3.91
N PRO A 129 -1.55 -9.50 4.82
CA PRO A 129 -0.80 -9.51 6.07
C PRO A 129 -1.44 -10.42 7.14
N ASN A 130 -0.66 -10.72 8.18
CA ASN A 130 -1.09 -11.48 9.36
C ASN A 130 -0.43 -10.91 10.63
N PRO A 131 -0.91 -11.27 11.84
CA PRO A 131 -0.43 -10.66 13.10
C PRO A 131 1.08 -10.82 13.35
N LEU A 132 1.69 -11.90 12.85
CA LEU A 132 3.14 -12.10 12.94
C LEU A 132 3.88 -11.03 12.13
N VAL A 133 3.49 -10.84 10.86
CA VAL A 133 4.09 -9.83 9.99
C VAL A 133 3.86 -8.42 10.54
N GLU A 134 2.65 -8.13 11.04
CA GLU A 134 2.36 -6.84 11.69
C GLU A 134 3.32 -6.55 12.85
N GLN A 135 3.53 -7.54 13.74
CA GLN A 135 4.46 -7.40 14.86
C GLN A 135 5.90 -7.19 14.39
N ILE A 136 6.35 -7.95 13.39
CA ILE A 136 7.68 -7.80 12.80
C ILE A 136 7.91 -6.37 12.29
N PHE A 137 6.95 -5.81 11.56
CA PHE A 137 7.09 -4.43 11.07
C PHE A 137 7.08 -3.42 12.22
N VAL A 138 6.26 -3.61 13.25
CA VAL A 138 6.30 -2.77 14.46
C VAL A 138 7.66 -2.85 15.15
N ASP A 139 8.28 -4.02 15.23
CA ASP A 139 9.60 -4.23 15.84
C ASP A 139 10.70 -3.56 15.01
N ILE A 140 10.64 -3.68 13.68
CA ILE A 140 11.54 -2.96 12.76
C ILE A 140 11.44 -1.44 12.98
N HIS A 141 10.21 -0.90 13.04
CA HIS A 141 9.97 0.52 13.30
C HIS A 141 10.52 0.95 14.66
N SER A 142 10.33 0.13 15.68
CA SER A 142 10.82 0.40 17.03
C SER A 142 12.35 0.31 17.15
N LYS A 143 13.01 -0.54 16.35
CA LYS A 143 14.46 -0.76 16.37
C LYS A 143 15.22 0.29 15.56
N PHE A 144 14.78 0.57 14.32
CA PHE A 144 15.55 1.39 13.37
C PHE A 144 14.98 2.78 13.12
N PHE A 145 13.67 2.98 13.33
CA PHE A 145 12.98 4.24 12.94
C PHE A 145 12.44 5.04 14.12
N LYS A 146 12.66 4.60 15.36
CA LYS A 146 12.11 5.22 16.57
C LYS A 146 12.41 6.71 16.73
N ASP A 147 13.60 7.14 16.34
CA ASP A 147 14.06 8.52 16.48
C ASP A 147 13.91 9.33 15.17
N CYS A 148 13.30 8.74 14.14
CA CYS A 148 13.09 9.43 12.88
C CYS A 148 11.93 10.43 12.99
N PRO A 149 12.03 11.60 12.34
CA PRO A 149 10.94 12.54 12.31
C PRO A 149 9.74 11.91 11.60
N THR A 150 8.58 11.95 12.23
CA THR A 150 7.32 11.66 11.54
C THR A 150 7.03 12.85 10.63
N GLU A 151 7.57 12.81 9.41
CA GLU A 151 7.11 13.68 8.33
C GLU A 151 5.71 13.19 7.94
N GLU A 152 4.71 13.46 8.77
CA GLU A 152 3.35 13.51 8.26
C GLU A 152 3.38 14.57 7.17
N LEU A 153 2.88 14.21 5.99
CA LEU A 153 2.54 15.16 4.94
C LEU A 153 1.49 16.11 5.52
N SER A 154 1.97 17.04 6.32
CA SER A 154 1.17 18.01 7.04
C SER A 154 0.58 18.88 5.96
N ASP A 155 -0.74 19.01 5.98
CA ASP A 155 -1.40 19.94 5.10
C ASP A 155 -0.69 21.31 5.20
N PRO A 156 -0.40 21.97 4.05
CA PRO A 156 0.20 23.29 4.07
C PRO A 156 -0.58 24.18 5.03
N PRO A 157 0.07 25.05 5.82
CA PRO A 157 -0.62 25.97 6.72
C PRO A 157 -1.84 26.62 6.05
N PRO A 158 -2.99 26.74 6.72
CA PRO A 158 -4.24 27.19 6.09
C PRO A 158 -4.09 28.48 5.26
N ALA A 159 -3.20 29.39 5.69
CA ALA A 159 -2.87 30.61 4.97
C ALA A 159 -2.32 30.38 3.55
N ILE A 160 -1.49 29.36 3.35
CA ILE A 160 -0.93 29.00 2.03
C ILE A 160 -2.05 28.49 1.13
N ILE A 161 -2.91 27.60 1.66
CA ILE A 161 -4.10 27.10 0.93
C ILE A 161 -5.00 28.26 0.51
N PHE A 162 -5.28 29.19 1.42
CA PHE A 162 -6.07 30.39 1.10
C PHE A 162 -5.42 31.24 0.00
N ALA A 163 -4.11 31.49 0.08
CA ALA A 163 -3.41 32.25 -0.95
C ALA A 163 -3.48 31.57 -2.33
N LEU A 164 -3.29 30.25 -2.37
CA LEU A 164 -3.37 29.45 -3.60
C LEU A 164 -4.78 29.43 -4.21
N VAL A 165 -5.84 29.51 -3.39
CA VAL A 165 -7.23 29.57 -3.86
C VAL A 165 -7.62 30.98 -4.31
N ILE A 166 -7.22 32.01 -3.57
CA ILE A 166 -7.57 33.42 -3.89
C ILE A 166 -6.84 33.92 -5.14
N THR A 167 -5.60 33.46 -5.38
CA THR A 167 -4.79 33.86 -6.54
C THR A 167 -5.52 33.64 -7.88
N PRO A 168 -5.99 32.44 -8.25
CA PRO A 168 -6.72 32.25 -9.50
C PRO A 168 -8.05 33.00 -9.54
N ILE A 169 -8.76 33.13 -8.40
CA ILE A 169 -10.02 33.88 -8.32
C ILE A 169 -9.82 35.36 -8.68
N CYS A 170 -8.71 35.97 -8.25
CA CYS A 170 -8.40 37.36 -8.57
C CYS A 170 -7.75 37.53 -9.95
N LEU A 171 -6.92 36.59 -10.39
CA LEU A 171 -6.22 36.68 -11.67
C LEU A 171 -7.14 36.49 -12.87
N ILE A 172 -8.15 35.59 -12.81
CA ILE A 172 -9.06 35.34 -13.93
C ILE A 172 -9.81 36.62 -14.37
N PRO A 173 -10.48 37.39 -13.48
CA PRO A 173 -11.16 38.63 -13.85
C PRO A 173 -10.21 39.72 -14.39
N VAL A 174 -8.99 39.80 -13.84
CA VAL A 174 -7.96 40.74 -14.32
C VAL A 174 -7.57 40.39 -15.75
N MET A 175 -7.26 39.12 -16.02
CA MET A 175 -6.90 38.67 -17.36
C MET A 175 -8.03 38.87 -18.38
N VAL A 176 -9.28 38.53 -18.02
CA VAL A 176 -10.44 38.76 -18.89
C VAL A 176 -10.63 40.25 -19.17
N SER A 177 -10.49 41.10 -18.15
CA SER A 177 -10.62 42.56 -18.29
C SER A 177 -9.52 43.15 -19.18
N LEU A 178 -8.29 42.66 -19.05
CA LEU A 178 -7.16 43.05 -19.91
C LEU A 178 -7.39 42.65 -21.37
N VAL A 179 -7.90 41.45 -21.63
CA VAL A 179 -8.25 40.99 -23.00
C VAL A 179 -9.32 41.87 -23.61
N VAL A 180 -10.40 42.16 -22.88
CA VAL A 180 -11.51 43.00 -23.36
C VAL A 180 -11.05 44.45 -23.61
N LEU A 181 -10.17 44.99 -22.76
CA LEU A 181 -9.63 46.33 -22.98
C LEU A 181 -8.68 46.36 -24.20
N LYS A 182 -7.87 45.31 -24.38
CA LYS A 182 -6.99 45.17 -25.55
C LYS A 182 -7.79 45.06 -26.85
N THR A 183 -8.86 44.28 -26.90
CA THR A 183 -9.70 44.17 -28.11
C THR A 183 -10.40 45.48 -28.42
N LYS A 184 -10.95 46.17 -27.40
CA LYS A 184 -11.60 47.47 -27.60
C LYS A 184 -10.66 48.57 -28.12
N ASN A 185 -9.39 48.56 -27.69
CA ASN A 185 -8.41 49.57 -28.10
C ASN A 185 -7.60 49.16 -29.35
N GLY A 186 -7.59 47.87 -29.72
CA GLY A 186 -6.93 47.36 -30.93
C GLY A 186 -7.74 47.62 -32.20
N ASP A 187 -9.07 47.62 -32.12
CA ASP A 187 -9.96 47.84 -33.27
C ASP A 187 -10.19 49.32 -33.59
N GLY A 188 -9.66 50.24 -32.76
CA GLY A 188 -9.72 51.70 -32.98
C GLY A 188 -8.49 52.28 -33.68
N SER A 189 -7.57 51.43 -34.14
CA SER A 189 -6.34 51.80 -34.85
C SER A 189 -6.21 51.00 -36.14
N SER A 190 -7.17 51.16 -37.05
CA SER A 190 -7.04 50.86 -38.48
C SER A 190 -7.97 51.78 -39.25
#